data_AF-A0A9C8LJY9-F1
#
_entry.id   AF-A0A9C8LJY9-F1
#
_cell.length_a   1.000
_cell.length_b   1.000
_cell.length_c   1.000
_cell.angle_alpha   90.00
_cell.angle_beta   90.00
_cell.angle_gamma   90.00
#
_symmetry.space_group_name_H-M   'P 1'
#
loop_
_entity.id
_entity.type
_entity.pdbx_description
1 polymer ?
#
loop_
_entity_poly.entity_id
_entity_poly.type
_entity_poly.pdbx_seq_one_letter_code
_entity_poly.pdbx_strand_id
1 'polypeptide(L)' 'MRSWSMEHMATCRECGKVLGLFGSKSGDLCENCALVLEAEQMFKDIKSLEQKGLSREEIAAAVWKRDSGSAGG' A
#
# COMPACT_ATOMS: atom_id res chain seq x y z
N MET A 1 8.38 -37.97 -18.61
CA MET A 1 8.08 -37.07 -17.48
C MET A 1 8.01 -35.65 -18.03
N ARG A 2 6.81 -35.06 -18.14
CA ARG A 2 6.68 -33.68 -18.61
C ARG A 2 7.07 -32.78 -17.45
N SER A 3 8.25 -32.18 -17.52
CA SER A 3 8.68 -31.13 -16.60
C SER A 3 7.78 -29.92 -16.84
N TRP A 4 6.73 -29.79 -16.04
CA TRP A 4 5.98 -28.54 -15.97
C TRP A 4 6.90 -27.56 -15.24
N SER A 5 7.55 -26.68 -16.01
CA SER A 5 8.13 -25.48 -15.43
C SER A 5 7.03 -24.81 -14.62
N MET A 6 7.20 -24.74 -13.31
CA MET A 6 6.38 -23.89 -12.45
C MET A 6 6.46 -22.47 -13.01
N GLU A 7 5.49 -22.11 -13.83
CA GLU A 7 5.21 -20.73 -14.16
C GLU A 7 5.01 -20.03 -12.81
N HIS A 8 5.83 -19.02 -12.55
CA HIS A 8 5.91 -18.32 -11.28
C HIS A 8 4.54 -17.71 -10.97
N MET A 9 3.71 -18.40 -10.18
CA MET A 9 2.49 -17.82 -9.63
C MET A 9 2.92 -16.68 -8.72
N ALA A 10 2.70 -15.44 -9.17
CA ALA A 10 3.01 -14.27 -8.35
C ALA A 10 2.16 -14.32 -7.09
N THR A 11 2.80 -14.23 -5.92
CA THR A 11 2.13 -14.16 -4.62
C THR A 11 2.35 -12.80 -4.00
N CYS A 12 1.33 -12.29 -3.31
CA CYS A 12 1.45 -11.09 -2.49
C CYS A 12 2.59 -11.25 -1.49
N ARG A 13 3.52 -10.29 -1.45
CA ARG A 13 4.68 -10.36 -0.54
C ARG A 13 4.30 -10.31 0.95
N GLU A 14 3.15 -9.72 1.30
CA GLU A 14 2.73 -9.55 2.70
C GLU A 14 1.88 -10.72 3.19
N CYS A 15 0.92 -11.19 2.39
CA CYS A 15 -0.08 -12.17 2.84
C CYS A 15 -0.05 -13.51 2.10
N GLY A 16 0.85 -13.68 1.13
CA GLY A 16 0.98 -14.93 0.36
C GLY A 16 -0.20 -15.24 -0.57
N LYS A 17 -1.19 -14.34 -0.68
CA LYS A 17 -2.33 -14.50 -1.61
C LYS A 17 -1.81 -14.61 -3.04
N VAL A 18 -2.26 -15.63 -3.76
CA VAL A 18 -2.02 -15.76 -5.20
C VAL A 18 -2.60 -14.56 -5.94
N LEU A 19 -1.77 -13.88 -6.72
CA LEU A 19 -2.17 -12.77 -7.59
C LEU A 19 -2.60 -13.35 -8.94
N GLY A 20 -3.77 -12.93 -9.44
CA GLY A 20 -4.31 -13.39 -10.71
C GLY A 20 -3.37 -13.00 -11.86
N LEU A 21 -2.88 -14.01 -12.58
CA LEU A 21 -1.92 -13.89 -13.69
C LEU A 21 -2.44 -12.97 -14.81
N PHE A 22 -1.93 -11.73 -14.88
CA PHE A 22 -1.37 -11.06 -16.06
C PHE A 22 -0.60 -9.82 -15.55
N GLY A 23 0.73 -9.78 -15.73
CA GLY A 23 1.57 -8.62 -15.40
C GLY A 23 2.11 -8.54 -13.96
N SER A 24 1.57 -9.32 -13.02
CA SER A 24 2.08 -9.36 -11.64
C SER A 24 3.43 -10.07 -11.54
N LYS A 25 4.38 -9.48 -10.81
CA LYS A 25 5.72 -10.03 -10.57
C LYS A 25 5.86 -10.55 -9.14
N SER A 26 6.89 -11.35 -8.91
CA SER A 26 7.33 -11.67 -7.55
C SER A 26 7.66 -10.37 -6.80
N GLY A 27 7.00 -10.17 -5.65
CA GLY A 27 7.19 -8.97 -4.81
C GLY A 27 6.04 -7.96 -4.85
N ASP A 28 5.03 -8.17 -5.71
CA ASP A 28 3.84 -7.33 -5.75
C ASP A 28 2.98 -7.47 -4.48
N LEU A 29 2.17 -6.45 -4.22
CA LEU A 29 1.14 -6.47 -3.19
C LEU A 29 -0.20 -6.81 -3.81
N CYS A 30 -1.04 -7.56 -3.09
CA CYS A 30 -2.47 -7.54 -3.41
C CYS A 30 -3.05 -6.17 -3.03
N GLU A 31 -4.12 -5.77 -3.71
CA GLU A 31 -4.82 -4.50 -3.49
C GLU A 31 -5.12 -4.24 -2.01
N ASN A 32 -5.61 -5.25 -1.29
CA ASN A 32 -5.90 -5.12 0.15
C ASN A 32 -4.65 -4.81 0.98
N CYS A 33 -3.52 -5.48 0.70
CA CYS A 33 -2.28 -5.21 1.42
C CYS A 33 -1.69 -3.85 1.06
N ALA A 34 -1.86 -3.39 -0.19
CA ALA A 34 -1.48 -2.04 -0.58
C ALA A 34 -2.28 -0.99 0.19
N LEU A 35 -3.61 -1.13 0.24
CA LEU A 35 -4.49 -0.22 0.98
C LEU A 35 -4.21 -0.20 2.49
N VAL A 36 -3.94 -1.37 3.08
CA VAL A 36 -3.59 -1.45 4.51
C VAL A 36 -2.27 -0.73 4.79
N LEU A 37 -1.23 -0.95 3.98
CA LEU A 37 0.05 -0.28 4.16
C LEU A 37 -0.05 1.23 3.97
N GLU A 38 -0.87 1.68 3.03
CA GLU A 38 -1.16 3.10 2.85
C GLU A 38 -1.85 3.71 4.08
N ALA A 39 -2.89 3.05 4.60
CA ALA A 39 -3.58 3.47 5.81
C ALA A 39 -2.64 3.51 7.03
N GLU A 40 -1.79 2.49 7.20
CA GLU A 40 -0.77 2.47 8.26
C GLU A 40 0.20 3.65 8.15
N GLN A 41 0.61 4.01 6.93
CA GLN A 41 1.46 5.17 6.71
C GLN A 41 0.72 6.48 7.06
N MET A 42 -0.56 6.60 6.70
CA MET A 42 -1.37 7.76 7.11
C MET A 42 -1.46 7.89 8.64
N PHE A 43 -1.68 6.79 9.37
CA PHE A 43 -1.72 6.84 10.83
C PHE A 43 -0.38 7.24 11.45
N LYS A 44 0.74 6.76 10.88
CA LYS A 44 2.09 7.18 11.31
C LYS A 44 2.30 8.69 11.10
N ASP A 45 1.85 9.21 9.96
CA ASP A 45 1.95 10.64 9.65
C ASP A 45 1.12 11.48 10.61
N ILE A 46 -0.15 11.10 10.87
CA ILE A 46 -1.02 11.76 11.85
C ILE A 46 -0.33 11.83 13.22
N LYS A 47 0.17 10.69 13.71
CA LYS A 47 0.84 10.62 15.01
C LYS A 47 2.09 11.50 15.07
N SER A 48 2.86 11.58 13.98
CA SER A 48 4.02 12.47 13.87
C SER A 48 3.63 13.95 13.95
N LEU A 49 2.50 14.33 13.35
CA LEU A 49 2.00 15.71 13.43
C LEU A 49 1.44 16.04 14.82
N GLU A 50 0.74 15.09 15.46
CA GLU A 50 0.32 15.23 16.87
C GLU A 50 1.52 15.43 17.80
N GLN A 51 2.59 14.66 17.61
CA GLN A 51 3.83 14.80 18.39
C GLN A 51 4.55 16.15 18.18
N LYS A 52 4.33 16.80 17.04
CA LYS A 52 4.82 18.16 16.77
C LYS A 52 3.93 19.24 17.41
N GLY A 53 2.81 18.86 18.03
CA GLY A 53 1.91 19.78 18.71
C GLY A 53 0.96 20.55 17.79
N LEU A 54 0.74 20.07 16.57
CA LEU A 54 -0.21 20.70 15.64
C LEU A 54 -1.65 20.53 16.14
N SER A 55 -2.50 21.50 15.80
CA SER A 55 -3.93 21.41 16.05
C SER A 55 -4.59 20.37 15.14
N ARG A 56 -5.78 19.92 15.53
CA ARG A 56 -6.57 18.97 14.73
C ARG A 56 -6.88 19.50 13.34
N GLU A 57 -7.14 20.80 13.23
CA GLU A 57 -7.44 21.49 11.97
C GLU A 57 -6.20 21.53 11.06
N GLU A 58 -5.02 21.78 11.63
CA GLU A 58 -3.75 21.77 10.90
C GLU A 58 -3.39 20.36 10.42
N ILE A 59 -3.61 19.34 11.26
CA ILE A 59 -3.41 17.93 10.91
C ILE A 59 -4.36 17.52 9.78
N ALA A 60 -5.65 17.86 9.88
CA ALA A 60 -6.63 17.53 8.85
C ALA A 60 -6.26 18.17 7.50
N ALA A 61 -5.84 19.43 7.50
CA ALA A 61 -5.39 20.12 6.29
C ALA A 61 -4.12 19.47 5.67
N ALA A 62 -3.19 19.00 6.50
CA ALA A 62 -1.97 18.35 6.02
C ALA A 62 -2.25 16.96 5.41
N VAL A 63 -3.11 16.16 6.06
CA VAL A 63 -3.47 14.81 5.60
C VAL A 63 -4.30 14.87 4.33
N TRP A 64 -5.34 15.73 4.26
CA TRP A 64 -6.21 15.81 3.08
C TRP A 64 -5.54 16.44 1.85
N LYS A 65 -4.54 17.33 2.03
CA LYS A 65 -3.75 17.84 0.90
C LYS A 65 -2.95 16.74 0.21
N ARG A 66 -2.53 15.70 0.94
CA ARG A 66 -1.79 14.56 0.38
C ARG A 66 -2.62 13.77 -0.64
N ASP A 67 -3.90 13.53 -0.36
CA ASP A 67 -4.81 12.81 -1.27
C ASP A 67 -5.10 13.56 -2.57
N SER A 68 -5.16 14.90 -2.52
CA SER A 68 -5.36 15.72 -3.73
C SER A 68 -4.19 15.65 -4.73
N GLY A 69 -3.02 15.16 -4.31
CA GLY A 69 -1.84 14.96 -5.15
C GLY A 69 -1.68 13.55 -5.72
N SER A 70 -2.46 12.57 -5.24
CA SER A 70 -2.30 11.15 -5.63
C SER A 70 -3.27 10.70 -6.72
N ALA A 71 -4.10 11.60 -7.26
CA ALA A 71 -5.01 11.34 -8.38
C ALA A 71 -4.38 11.54 -9.78
N GLY A 72 -3.04 11.64 -9.86
CA GLY A 72 -2.32 11.81 -11.12
C GLY A 72 -0.94 11.15 -11.08
N GLY A 73 -0.87 9.91 -11.56
CA GLY A 73 0.37 9.14 -11.74
C GLY A 73 0.08 7.78 -12.35
#